data_AF-A0A964LTG7-F1
#
_entry.id   AF-A0A964LTG7-F1
#
_cell.length_a   1.000
_cell.length_b   1.000
_cell.length_c   1.000
_cell.angle_alpha   90.00
_cell.angle_beta   90.00
_cell.angle_gamma   90.00
#
_symmetry.space_group_name_H-M   'P 1'
#
loop_
_entity.id
_entity.type
_entity.pdbx_description
1 polymer ?
#
loop_
_entity_poly.entity_id
_entity_poly.type
_entity_poly.pdbx_seq_one_letter_code
_entity_poly.pdbx_strand_id
1 'polypeptide(L)'
;MYCPGFTNQKASFLLRPALASLFSVCAILGAGLALPVQAVAVEESTLALAEMTSTMVPSPVPYAVLTPPAYNDSEQSYPLLLWLHGGGGNRDSLVNQQPWFDTAWQTETAPAMVVVTPSAGRSFYMDYRDGAERWESFLLQELLPAM
;
A
#
# COMPACT_ATOMS: atom_id res chain seq x y z
N MET A 1 -13.56 34.52 -13.78
CA MET A 1 -13.41 34.85 -12.36
C MET A 1 -12.19 35.76 -12.24
N TYR A 2 -12.47 37.05 -12.05
CA TYR A 2 -11.59 38.14 -11.56
C TYR A 2 -11.02 37.67 -10.18
N CYS A 3 -9.80 37.93 -9.69
CA CYS A 3 -8.94 39.11 -9.67
C CYS A 3 -7.58 38.71 -8.99
N PRO A 4 -6.62 39.61 -8.69
CA PRO A 4 -5.36 39.82 -9.40
C PRO A 4 -4.10 39.52 -8.54
N GLY A 5 -2.91 39.72 -9.12
CA GLY A 5 -1.63 39.64 -8.41
C GLY A 5 -1.28 40.88 -7.60
N PHE A 6 -0.20 40.80 -6.81
CA PHE A 6 0.65 41.95 -6.48
C PHE A 6 2.09 41.51 -6.09
N THR A 7 3.02 41.95 -6.94
CA THR A 7 4.39 42.43 -6.69
C THR A 7 5.44 41.60 -5.93
N ASN A 8 6.42 41.23 -6.74
CA ASN A 8 7.84 41.01 -6.47
C ASN A 8 8.50 42.23 -5.77
N GLN A 9 9.32 42.03 -4.73
CA GLN A 9 10.35 42.98 -4.36
C GLN A 9 11.65 42.27 -3.99
N LYS A 10 12.61 42.33 -4.91
CA LYS A 10 14.03 42.02 -4.69
C LYS A 10 14.66 43.15 -3.89
N ALA A 11 15.52 42.82 -2.91
CA ALA A 11 16.61 43.69 -2.51
C ALA A 11 17.73 42.86 -1.88
N SER A 12 18.68 42.44 -2.71
CA SER A 12 20.03 42.09 -2.30
C SER A 12 20.80 43.39 -2.01
N PHE A 13 21.34 43.53 -0.80
CA PHE A 13 22.37 44.54 -0.52
C PHE A 13 23.55 43.89 0.20
N LEU A 14 24.74 44.29 -0.25
CA LEU A 14 26.02 43.66 -0.01
C LEU A 14 26.73 44.23 1.24
N LEU A 15 27.46 43.32 1.89
CA LEU A 15 28.80 43.47 2.48
C LEU A 15 29.04 44.36 3.72
N ARG A 16 29.62 43.67 4.72
CA ARG A 16 30.92 43.92 5.41
C ARG A 16 30.89 44.35 6.90
N PRO A 17 31.97 44.07 7.66
CA PRO A 17 31.95 43.21 8.85
C PRO A 17 32.36 43.96 10.13
N ALA A 18 32.31 43.29 11.29
CA ALA A 18 33.38 43.23 12.31
C ALA A 18 32.84 42.94 13.73
N LEU A 19 33.52 41.98 14.38
CA LEU A 19 33.94 41.92 15.78
C LEU A 19 33.07 42.59 16.86
N ALA A 20 32.59 41.79 17.81
CA ALA A 20 33.28 41.55 19.09
C ALA A 20 32.27 41.17 20.20
N SER A 21 32.69 40.19 21.01
CA SER A 21 32.41 40.00 22.44
C SER A 21 31.14 40.60 23.04
N LEU A 22 30.34 39.77 23.70
CA LEU A 22 30.44 39.58 25.15
C LEU A 22 29.41 38.52 25.60
N PHE A 23 29.91 37.50 26.29
CA PHE A 23 29.10 36.64 27.15
C PHE A 23 28.39 37.54 28.18
N SER A 24 27.06 37.53 28.21
CA SER A 24 26.33 37.80 29.45
C SER A 24 24.91 37.24 29.39
N VAL A 25 24.78 36.07 30.01
CA VAL A 25 23.66 35.57 30.81
C VAL A 25 22.33 36.34 30.69
N CYS A 26 21.33 35.67 30.13
CA CYS A 26 19.93 35.87 30.53
C CYS A 26 19.26 34.50 30.63
N ALA A 27 19.35 33.91 31.81
CA ALA A 27 18.68 32.68 32.18
C ALA A 27 17.57 33.05 33.18
N ILE A 28 16.29 33.04 32.76
CA ILE A 28 15.15 32.75 33.65
C ILE A 28 14.01 32.08 32.84
N LEU A 29 13.78 30.81 33.20
CA LEU A 29 12.53 30.03 33.24
C LEU A 29 11.52 30.14 32.08
N GLY A 30 11.60 29.13 31.21
CA GLY A 30 10.48 28.63 30.43
C GLY A 30 10.61 27.12 30.27
N ALA A 31 10.66 26.37 31.38
CA ALA A 31 10.65 24.91 31.35
C ALA A 31 9.23 24.40 31.04
N GLY A 32 8.74 24.70 29.83
CA GLY A 32 7.64 23.94 29.26
C GLY A 32 8.18 22.54 28.97
N LEU A 33 7.68 21.53 29.70
CA LEU A 33 7.86 20.13 29.28
C LEU A 33 7.17 19.98 27.93
N ALA A 34 7.93 20.15 26.85
CA ALA A 34 7.54 19.69 25.54
C ALA A 34 7.55 18.17 25.60
N LEU A 35 6.39 17.58 25.89
CA LEU A 35 6.20 16.15 25.69
C LEU A 35 6.45 15.89 24.20
N PRO A 36 7.33 14.95 23.83
CA PRO A 36 7.45 14.56 22.44
C PRO A 36 6.09 13.94 22.05
N VAL A 37 5.33 14.64 21.21
CA VAL A 37 4.25 14.02 20.44
C VAL A 37 4.93 12.92 19.63
N GLN A 38 4.74 11.68 20.06
CA GLN A 38 5.10 10.54 19.23
C GLN A 38 4.11 10.52 18.08
N ALA A 39 4.63 10.65 16.86
CA ALA A 39 3.84 10.38 15.67
C ALA A 39 3.47 8.90 15.71
N VAL A 40 2.17 8.60 15.79
CA VAL A 40 1.67 7.26 15.49
C VAL A 40 1.90 7.05 14.00
N ALA A 41 2.72 6.06 13.64
CA ALA A 41 2.85 5.66 12.24
C ALA A 41 1.46 5.19 11.76
N VAL A 42 1.00 5.74 10.64
CA VAL A 42 -0.16 5.17 9.95
C VAL A 42 0.36 3.89 9.33
N GLU A 43 0.01 2.75 9.92
CA GLU A 43 0.32 1.45 9.35
C GLU A 43 -0.49 1.30 8.06
N GLU A 44 0.19 1.23 6.93
CA GLU A 44 -0.43 1.10 5.60
C GLU A 44 -0.58 -0.38 5.22
N SER A 45 -1.51 -0.67 4.31
CA SER A 45 -1.58 -2.00 3.72
C SER A 45 -0.34 -2.29 2.89
N THR A 46 0.06 -3.56 2.84
CA THR A 46 1.22 -4.00 2.04
C THR A 46 0.75 -4.81 0.84
N LEU A 47 1.13 -4.37 -0.36
CA LEU A 47 0.90 -5.08 -1.61
C LEU A 47 2.18 -5.79 -2.06
N ALA A 48 2.11 -7.11 -2.22
CA ALA A 48 3.20 -7.94 -2.72
C ALA A 48 2.84 -8.53 -4.09
N LEU A 49 3.78 -8.48 -5.03
CA LEU A 49 3.67 -9.15 -6.33
C LEU A 49 4.56 -10.39 -6.30
N ALA A 50 3.99 -11.55 -6.64
CA ALA A 50 4.68 -12.83 -6.60
C ALA A 50 4.27 -13.70 -7.80
N GLU A 51 4.93 -14.85 -7.94
CA GLU A 51 4.69 -15.80 -9.02
C GLU A 51 4.68 -17.22 -8.46
N MET A 52 3.79 -18.06 -8.99
CA MET A 52 3.64 -19.45 -8.60
C MET A 52 3.91 -20.37 -9.79
N THR A 53 4.72 -21.41 -9.60
CA THR A 53 4.90 -22.44 -10.63
C THR A 53 3.73 -23.41 -10.57
N SER A 54 3.19 -23.78 -11.74
CA SER A 54 2.09 -24.73 -11.87
C SER A 54 2.33 -25.71 -13.01
N THR A 55 1.74 -26.90 -12.90
CA THR A 55 1.63 -27.86 -14.02
C THR A 55 0.24 -27.87 -14.65
N MET A 56 -0.73 -27.16 -14.05
CA MET A 56 -2.13 -27.18 -14.44
C MET A 56 -2.51 -26.07 -15.42
N VAL A 57 -1.74 -24.98 -15.44
CA VAL A 57 -2.00 -23.76 -16.22
C VAL A 57 -0.67 -23.20 -16.78
N PRO A 58 -0.68 -22.25 -17.73
CA PRO A 58 0.53 -21.60 -18.20
C PRO A 58 1.32 -21.00 -17.03
N SER A 59 2.57 -21.46 -16.89
CA SER A 59 3.43 -21.17 -15.74
C SER A 59 4.65 -20.33 -16.17
N PRO A 60 5.16 -19.42 -15.31
CA PRO A 60 4.66 -19.12 -13.97
C PRO A 60 3.36 -18.29 -13.98
N VAL A 61 2.55 -18.43 -12.94
CA VAL A 61 1.31 -17.67 -12.74
C VAL A 61 1.61 -16.45 -11.87
N PRO A 62 1.58 -15.22 -12.41
CA PRO A 62 1.76 -14.02 -11.60
C PRO A 62 0.51 -13.74 -10.75
N TYR A 63 0.69 -13.46 -9.47
CA TYR A 63 -0.39 -13.06 -8.57
C TYR A 63 0.01 -11.86 -7.70
N ALA A 64 -0.98 -11.20 -7.12
CA ALA A 64 -0.81 -10.13 -6.14
C ALA A 64 -1.47 -10.53 -4.82
N VAL A 65 -0.85 -10.14 -3.71
CA VAL A 65 -1.37 -10.30 -2.35
C VAL A 65 -1.42 -8.93 -1.69
N LEU A 66 -2.58 -8.55 -1.15
CA LEU A 66 -2.75 -7.38 -0.32
C LEU A 66 -2.98 -7.84 1.12
N THR A 67 -2.17 -7.33 2.04
CA THR A 67 -2.27 -7.61 3.47
C THR A 67 -2.71 -6.35 4.23
N PRO A 68 -3.51 -6.49 5.29
CA PRO A 68 -3.95 -5.35 6.07
C PRO A 68 -2.79 -4.72 6.85
N PRO A 69 -2.94 -3.49 7.34
CA PRO A 69 -1.99 -2.86 8.25
C PRO A 69 -1.56 -3.78 9.41
N ALA A 70 -0.28 -3.72 9.78
CA ALA A 70 0.31 -4.50 10.87
C ALA A 70 0.17 -6.04 10.75
N TYR A 71 -0.07 -6.57 9.54
CA TYR A 71 -0.26 -8.02 9.31
C TYR A 71 0.90 -8.87 9.86
N ASN A 72 2.15 -8.45 9.68
CA ASN A 72 3.33 -9.21 10.11
C ASN A 72 3.60 -9.13 11.62
N ASP A 73 3.07 -8.10 12.29
CA ASP A 73 3.26 -7.86 13.73
C ASP A 73 2.08 -8.39 14.57
N SER A 74 1.10 -9.01 13.91
CA SER A 74 -0.14 -9.51 14.49
C SER A 74 -0.13 -11.03 14.58
N GLU A 75 -0.61 -11.58 15.70
CA GLU A 75 -0.90 -13.02 15.84
C GLU A 75 -2.34 -13.37 15.42
N GLN A 76 -3.10 -12.39 14.93
CA GLN A 76 -4.49 -12.59 14.51
C GLN A 76 -4.57 -13.39 13.20
N SER A 77 -5.51 -14.34 13.13
CA SER A 77 -5.88 -14.95 11.86
C SER A 77 -6.81 -14.03 11.06
N TYR A 78 -6.45 -13.79 9.80
CA TYR A 78 -7.24 -12.96 8.87
C TYR A 78 -8.01 -13.86 7.89
N PRO A 79 -9.25 -13.51 7.53
CA PRO A 79 -9.93 -14.19 6.42
C PRO A 79 -9.20 -13.92 5.10
N LEU A 80 -9.31 -14.87 4.18
CA LEU A 80 -8.76 -14.78 2.83
C LEU A 80 -9.88 -14.44 1.83
N LEU A 81 -9.67 -13.40 1.02
CA LEU A 81 -10.53 -13.03 -0.09
C LEU A 81 -9.81 -13.31 -1.42
N LEU A 82 -10.32 -14.26 -2.20
CA LEU A 82 -9.92 -14.45 -3.58
C LEU A 82 -10.62 -13.41 -4.47
N TRP A 83 -9.92 -12.34 -4.83
CA TRP A 83 -10.45 -11.26 -5.67
C TRP A 83 -10.13 -11.53 -7.15
N LEU A 84 -11.16 -11.76 -7.95
CA LEU A 84 -11.01 -12.17 -9.35
C LEU A 84 -11.18 -10.98 -10.30
N HIS A 85 -10.26 -10.86 -11.26
CA HIS A 85 -10.30 -9.79 -12.27
C HIS A 85 -11.36 -10.05 -13.36
N GLY A 86 -11.71 -9.00 -14.12
CA GLY A 86 -12.56 -9.10 -15.30
C GLY A 86 -11.87 -9.77 -16.50
N GLY A 87 -12.60 -10.03 -17.58
CA GLY A 87 -12.05 -10.75 -18.75
C GLY A 87 -10.82 -10.06 -19.36
N GLY A 88 -9.72 -10.82 -19.50
CA GLY A 88 -8.45 -10.32 -20.07
C GLY A 88 -7.60 -9.54 -19.07
N GLY A 89 -8.04 -9.43 -17.81
CA GLY A 89 -7.27 -8.83 -16.74
C GLY A 89 -6.13 -9.72 -16.23
N ASN A 90 -5.48 -9.21 -15.19
CA ASN A 90 -4.35 -9.81 -14.51
C ASN A 90 -4.31 -9.34 -13.04
N ARG A 91 -3.24 -9.67 -12.31
CA ARG A 91 -3.03 -9.26 -10.91
C ARG A 91 -3.04 -7.74 -10.68
N ASP A 92 -2.81 -6.92 -11.70
CA ASP A 92 -2.80 -5.46 -11.57
C ASP A 92 -4.19 -4.90 -11.24
N SER A 93 -5.26 -5.69 -11.42
CA SER A 93 -6.57 -5.29 -10.92
C SER A 93 -6.54 -5.05 -9.40
N LEU A 94 -5.81 -5.86 -8.63
CA LEU A 94 -5.70 -5.68 -7.19
C LEU A 94 -4.86 -4.44 -6.82
N VAL A 95 -3.77 -4.19 -7.56
CA VAL A 95 -2.97 -2.95 -7.43
C VAL A 95 -3.89 -1.74 -7.54
N ASN A 96 -4.77 -1.73 -8.55
CA ASN A 96 -5.69 -0.63 -8.79
C ASN A 96 -6.83 -0.54 -7.75
N GLN A 97 -7.16 -1.64 -7.05
CA GLN A 97 -8.22 -1.67 -6.03
C GLN A 97 -7.70 -1.45 -4.60
N GLN A 98 -6.39 -1.44 -4.35
CA GLN A 98 -5.82 -1.25 -3.01
C GLN A 98 -6.41 -0.06 -2.25
N PRO A 99 -6.57 1.16 -2.83
CA PRO A 99 -7.15 2.29 -2.10
C PRO A 99 -8.60 2.07 -1.62
N TRP A 100 -9.37 1.23 -2.32
CA TRP A 100 -10.73 0.88 -1.92
C TRP A 100 -10.72 -0.04 -0.69
N PHE A 101 -9.84 -1.04 -0.68
CA PHE A 101 -9.66 -1.92 0.49
C PHE A 101 -9.13 -1.14 1.69
N ASP A 102 -8.16 -0.25 1.48
CA ASP A 102 -7.64 0.63 2.55
C ASP A 102 -8.74 1.46 3.18
N THR A 103 -9.55 2.11 2.34
CA THR A 103 -10.70 2.89 2.81
C THR A 103 -11.70 2.01 3.55
N ALA A 104 -11.99 0.82 3.03
CA ALA A 104 -12.96 -0.10 3.62
C ALA A 104 -12.52 -0.59 5.02
N TRP A 105 -11.23 -0.89 5.19
CA TRP A 105 -10.65 -1.29 6.46
C TRP A 105 -10.55 -0.12 7.45
N GLN A 106 -10.10 1.05 7.01
CA GLN A 106 -10.00 2.24 7.86
C GLN A 106 -11.37 2.73 8.37
N THR A 107 -12.42 2.57 7.55
CA THR A 107 -13.80 2.95 7.90
C THR A 107 -14.60 1.82 8.52
N GLU A 108 -14.00 0.65 8.73
CA GLU A 108 -14.63 -0.56 9.27
C GLU A 108 -15.89 -1.01 8.50
N THR A 109 -16.00 -0.64 7.22
CA THR A 109 -17.09 -1.09 6.33
C THR A 109 -16.86 -2.50 5.81
N ALA A 110 -15.62 -2.98 5.85
CA ALA A 110 -15.24 -4.37 5.70
C ALA A 110 -14.17 -4.74 6.76
N PRO A 111 -14.13 -5.98 7.25
CA PRO A 111 -13.09 -6.42 8.17
C PRO A 111 -11.72 -6.49 7.48
N ALA A 112 -10.64 -6.31 8.24
CA ALA A 112 -9.28 -6.56 7.76
C ALA A 112 -9.14 -8.00 7.24
N MET A 113 -8.53 -8.18 6.07
CA MET A 113 -8.44 -9.47 5.38
C MET A 113 -7.23 -9.52 4.45
N VAL A 114 -6.74 -10.73 4.16
CA VAL A 114 -5.75 -10.93 3.08
C VAL A 114 -6.51 -11.05 1.77
N VAL A 115 -6.10 -10.30 0.74
CA VAL A 115 -6.74 -10.33 -0.58
C VAL A 115 -5.75 -10.85 -1.61
N VAL A 116 -6.17 -11.80 -2.44
CA VAL A 116 -5.30 -12.42 -3.46
C VAL A 116 -5.95 -12.36 -4.83
N THR A 117 -5.17 -11.98 -5.84
CA THR A 117 -5.58 -11.97 -7.24
C THR A 117 -4.53 -12.65 -8.13
N PRO A 118 -4.83 -13.81 -8.73
CA PRO A 118 -3.98 -14.40 -9.76
C PRO A 118 -4.23 -13.77 -11.14
N SER A 119 -3.23 -13.83 -12.01
CA SER A 119 -3.38 -13.45 -13.42
C SER A 119 -3.88 -14.64 -14.22
N ALA A 120 -5.17 -14.64 -14.54
CA ALA A 120 -5.84 -15.75 -15.20
C ALA A 120 -6.39 -15.38 -16.61
N GLY A 121 -6.08 -14.19 -17.13
CA GLY A 121 -6.42 -13.78 -18.50
C GLY A 121 -7.91 -13.92 -18.83
N ARG A 122 -8.24 -14.72 -19.86
CA ARG A 122 -9.63 -15.03 -20.25
C ARG A 122 -10.01 -16.48 -19.93
N SER A 123 -9.53 -17.00 -18.80
CA SER A 123 -9.80 -18.36 -18.35
C SER A 123 -11.25 -18.63 -17.94
N PHE A 124 -11.98 -17.58 -17.55
CA PHE A 124 -13.25 -17.70 -16.82
C PHE A 124 -13.14 -18.51 -15.53
N TYR A 125 -11.92 -18.74 -15.02
CA TYR A 125 -11.63 -19.51 -13.81
C TYR A 125 -12.16 -20.95 -13.83
N MET A 126 -12.32 -21.51 -15.04
CA MET A 126 -12.80 -22.87 -15.25
C MET A 126 -11.70 -23.74 -15.82
N ASP A 127 -11.77 -25.03 -15.52
CA ASP A 127 -11.03 -26.02 -16.30
C ASP A 127 -11.56 -26.05 -17.74
N TYR A 128 -10.65 -25.88 -18.71
CA TYR A 128 -11.01 -25.95 -20.12
C TYR A 128 -11.48 -27.35 -20.48
N ARG A 129 -12.42 -27.42 -21.43
CA ARG A 129 -13.04 -28.68 -21.87
C ARG A 129 -12.03 -29.69 -22.42
N ASP A 130 -10.98 -29.21 -23.08
CA ASP A 130 -9.90 -30.05 -23.63
C ASP A 130 -8.84 -30.42 -22.59
N GLY A 131 -8.95 -29.89 -21.36
CA GLY A 131 -8.01 -30.12 -20.27
C GLY A 131 -6.68 -29.40 -20.43
N ALA A 132 -6.52 -28.52 -21.42
CA ALA A 132 -5.24 -27.85 -21.69
C ALA A 132 -4.84 -26.88 -20.57
N GLU A 133 -5.82 -26.20 -19.98
CA GLU A 133 -5.63 -25.31 -18.83
C GLU A 133 -6.70 -25.61 -17.78
N ARG A 134 -6.27 -25.90 -16.56
CA ARG A 134 -7.13 -26.32 -15.45
C ARG A 134 -7.19 -25.25 -14.37
N TRP A 135 -7.79 -24.10 -14.69
CA TRP A 135 -7.79 -22.93 -13.81
C TRP A 135 -8.60 -23.12 -12.52
N GLU A 136 -9.73 -23.84 -12.55
CA GLU A 136 -10.49 -24.13 -11.33
C GLU A 136 -9.67 -25.04 -10.41
N SER A 137 -9.08 -26.09 -10.98
CA SER A 137 -8.20 -27.00 -10.24
C SER A 137 -6.99 -26.27 -9.66
N PHE A 138 -6.32 -25.42 -10.44
CA PHE A 138 -5.19 -24.59 -9.98
C PHE A 138 -5.57 -23.74 -8.78
N LEU A 139 -6.69 -23.01 -8.85
CA LEU A 139 -7.14 -22.14 -7.76
C LEU A 139 -7.37 -22.92 -6.47
N LEU A 140 -8.06 -24.06 -6.55
CA LEU A 140 -8.46 -24.84 -5.37
C LEU A 140 -7.33 -25.69 -4.78
N GLN A 141 -6.43 -26.20 -5.62
CA GLN A 141 -5.45 -27.22 -5.22
C GLN A 141 -4.03 -26.68 -5.06
N GLU A 142 -3.70 -25.58 -5.74
CA GLU A 142 -2.36 -24.98 -5.68
C GLU A 142 -2.40 -23.59 -5.04
N LEU A 143 -3.23 -22.66 -5.57
CA LEU A 143 -3.21 -21.29 -5.10
C LEU A 143 -3.72 -21.15 -3.66
N LEU A 144 -4.97 -21.55 -3.39
CA LEU A 144 -5.57 -21.38 -2.06
C LEU A 144 -4.82 -22.10 -0.93
N PRO A 145 -4.33 -23.35 -1.10
CA PRO A 145 -3.58 -24.03 -0.05
C PRO A 145 -2.19 -23.44 0.23
N ALA A 146 -1.64 -22.64 -0.69
CA ALA A 146 -0.34 -22.00 -0.53
C ALA A 146 -0.40 -20.61 0.10
N MET A 147 -1.61 -20.07 0.32
CA MET A 147 -1.83 -18.78 0.98
C MET A 147 -1.97 -18.92 2.49
#